data_AF-A0A4Q3UB60-F1
#
_entry.id   AF-A0A4Q3UB60-F1
#
_cell.length_a   1.000
_cell.length_b   1.000
_cell.length_c   1.000
_cell.angle_alpha   90.00
_cell.angle_beta   90.00
_cell.angle_gamma   90.00
#
_symmetry.space_group_name_H-M   'P 1'
#
loop_
_entity.id
_entity.type
_entity.pdbx_description
1 polymer ?
#
loop_
_entity_poly.entity_id
_entity_poly.type
_entity_poly.pdbx_seq_one_letter_code
_entity_poly.pdbx_strand_id
1 'polypeptide(L)'
;MQTGKLLEEMDGAAFERLCGEVLRKMVPELANLLPSGINSDGRTIKSFSDGFCFAEGNQYATVHVTTNNSNLRKKWLYDGNSKTTPKGDLIKGIKEAGRMVTVHPNYLFSIYLVSNRRVDDTLHHEVHQKVQDHFIRVRIIEQRDLISFLDYDPEGQYLRKHFLGIEAERISASLLHDIVENNLRRYREDIFLDASHLAITSNRQKVESQLLESSNRVNLLTAESGFGKSTLCYALLQHYREEGNVVLRIKPSVVEKAVSLEDAIQQQLRMDYTPLDVQERDVHPLF
;
A
#
# COMPACT_ATOMS: atom_id res chain seq x y z
N MET A 1 -6.10 -16.86 -11.43
CA MET A 1 -5.06 -17.76 -11.98
C MET A 1 -3.82 -17.02 -12.52
N GLN A 2 -3.95 -15.79 -13.02
CA GLN A 2 -2.83 -15.01 -13.58
C GLN A 2 -1.85 -14.49 -12.51
N THR A 3 -2.34 -13.96 -11.38
CA THR A 3 -1.53 -13.36 -10.30
C THR A 3 -0.46 -14.30 -9.78
N GLY A 4 -0.82 -15.55 -9.47
CA GLY A 4 0.13 -16.54 -8.96
C GLY A 4 1.29 -16.82 -9.91
N LYS A 5 1.03 -16.93 -11.21
CA LYS A 5 2.08 -17.13 -12.22
C LYS A 5 3.04 -15.94 -12.27
N LEU A 6 2.52 -14.72 -12.27
CA LEU A 6 3.36 -13.51 -12.30
C LEU A 6 4.19 -13.35 -11.04
N LEU A 7 3.67 -13.71 -9.86
CA LEU A 7 4.44 -13.73 -8.61
C LEU A 7 5.63 -14.70 -8.68
N GLU A 8 5.44 -15.86 -9.31
CA GLU A 8 6.50 -16.87 -9.47
C GLU A 8 7.61 -16.44 -10.42
N GLU A 9 7.26 -15.64 -11.42
CA GLU A 9 8.16 -15.12 -12.47
C GLU A 9 8.85 -13.80 -12.06
N MET A 10 8.37 -13.15 -10.98
CA MET A 10 8.91 -11.90 -10.47
C MET A 10 10.36 -12.07 -9.98
N ASP A 11 11.20 -11.07 -10.27
CA ASP A 11 12.57 -11.04 -9.76
C ASP A 11 12.62 -10.86 -8.24
N GLY A 12 13.72 -11.29 -7.61
CA GLY A 12 13.86 -11.27 -6.16
C GLY A 12 13.68 -9.89 -5.53
N ALA A 13 14.24 -8.84 -6.14
CA ALA A 13 14.20 -7.49 -5.58
C ALA A 13 12.82 -6.84 -5.74
N ALA A 14 12.15 -7.05 -6.88
CA ALA A 14 10.76 -6.63 -7.05
C ALA A 14 9.82 -7.37 -6.08
N PHE A 15 10.04 -8.67 -5.87
CA PHE A 15 9.22 -9.46 -4.95
C PHE A 15 9.41 -9.02 -3.50
N GLU A 16 10.64 -8.70 -3.08
CA GLU A 16 10.91 -8.17 -1.74
C GLU A 16 10.21 -6.83 -1.50
N ARG A 17 10.25 -5.91 -2.47
CA ARG A 17 9.51 -4.63 -2.40
C ARG A 17 8.01 -4.85 -2.30
N LEU A 18 7.45 -5.72 -3.14
CA LEU A 18 6.03 -6.07 -3.08
C LEU A 18 5.66 -6.65 -1.72
N CYS A 19 6.45 -7.59 -1.20
CA CYS A 19 6.22 -8.18 0.12
C CYS A 19 6.24 -7.13 1.22
N GLY A 20 7.16 -6.18 1.19
CA GLY A 20 7.20 -5.08 2.15
C GLY A 20 5.87 -4.34 2.24
N GLU A 21 5.31 -3.93 1.10
CA GLU A 21 4.02 -3.22 1.06
C GLU A 21 2.84 -4.13 1.41
N VAL A 22 2.81 -5.35 0.87
CA VAL A 22 1.72 -6.32 1.15
C VAL A 22 1.67 -6.64 2.65
N LEU A 23 2.80 -6.91 3.29
CA LEU A 23 2.84 -7.31 4.69
C LEU A 23 2.38 -6.19 5.63
N ARG A 24 2.73 -4.93 5.35
CA ARG A 24 2.24 -3.78 6.14
C ARG A 24 0.73 -3.65 6.14
N LYS A 25 0.08 -4.04 5.04
CA LYS A 25 -1.38 -3.94 4.87
C LYS A 25 -2.10 -5.21 5.34
N MET A 26 -1.55 -6.37 5.01
CA MET A 26 -2.15 -7.68 5.27
C MET A 26 -1.98 -8.14 6.72
N VAL A 27 -0.89 -7.75 7.38
CA VAL A 27 -0.54 -8.21 8.74
C VAL A 27 -0.45 -7.00 9.68
N PRO A 28 -1.43 -6.78 10.57
CA PRO A 28 -1.44 -5.61 11.46
C PRO A 28 -0.16 -5.45 12.29
N GLU A 29 0.44 -6.55 12.74
CA GLU A 29 1.69 -6.55 13.52
C GLU A 29 2.89 -6.01 12.73
N LEU A 30 2.79 -5.97 11.39
CA LEU A 30 3.82 -5.52 10.48
C LEU A 30 3.50 -4.14 9.87
N ALA A 31 2.51 -3.39 10.37
CA ALA A 31 2.13 -2.09 9.82
C ALA A 31 3.31 -1.10 9.71
N ASN A 32 4.26 -1.17 10.64
CA ASN A 32 5.46 -0.35 10.69
C ASN A 32 6.72 -1.08 10.16
N LEU A 33 6.56 -2.08 9.29
CA LEU A 33 7.67 -2.87 8.74
C LEU A 33 8.70 -1.97 8.06
N LEU A 34 9.92 -1.97 8.59
CA LEU A 34 11.05 -1.26 8.00
C LEU A 34 11.75 -2.23 7.04
N PRO A 35 11.96 -1.83 5.77
CA PRO A 35 12.75 -2.63 4.85
C PRO A 35 14.21 -2.60 5.30
N SER A 36 14.87 -3.75 5.25
CA SER A 36 16.31 -3.78 5.44
C SER A 36 16.98 -3.21 4.20
N GLY A 37 17.54 -2.01 4.35
CA GLY A 37 17.73 -1.12 3.21
C GLY A 37 19.16 -1.00 2.71
N ILE A 38 19.23 -0.46 1.50
CA ILE A 38 20.40 0.23 0.96
C ILE A 38 20.35 1.67 1.53
N ASN A 39 21.46 2.19 2.06
CA ASN A 39 21.51 3.56 2.60
C ASN A 39 21.38 4.61 1.47
N SER A 40 21.30 5.90 1.84
CA SER A 40 21.24 7.03 0.89
C SER A 40 22.37 7.06 -0.13
N ASP A 41 23.48 6.36 0.13
CA ASP A 41 24.66 6.29 -0.74
C ASP A 41 24.65 5.06 -1.68
N GLY A 42 23.54 4.32 -1.76
CA GLY A 42 23.47 3.14 -2.60
C GLY A 42 24.20 1.91 -2.04
N ARG A 43 24.57 1.90 -0.75
CA ARG A 43 25.25 0.75 -0.09
C ARG A 43 24.31 -0.09 0.74
N THR A 44 24.38 -1.42 0.59
CA THR A 44 23.64 -2.37 1.42
C THR A 44 23.96 -2.18 2.90
N ILE A 45 22.96 -1.83 3.69
CA ILE A 45 23.08 -1.90 5.15
C ILE A 45 22.96 -3.37 5.52
N LYS A 46 23.99 -3.89 6.17
CA LYS A 46 24.02 -5.30 6.57
C LYS A 46 22.92 -5.54 7.61
N SER A 47 21.88 -6.27 7.20
CA SER A 47 20.81 -6.75 8.07
C SER A 47 20.80 -8.27 8.12
N PHE A 48 20.23 -8.84 9.19
CA PHE A 48 20.08 -10.29 9.34
C PHE A 48 18.74 -10.80 8.78
N SER A 49 17.78 -9.90 8.55
CA SER A 49 16.47 -10.13 7.96
C SER A 49 16.22 -9.13 6.83
N ASP A 50 15.29 -9.43 5.93
CA ASP A 50 14.92 -8.57 4.80
C ASP A 50 14.03 -7.39 5.26
N GLY A 51 13.42 -7.52 6.43
CA GLY A 51 12.77 -6.43 7.14
C GLY A 51 12.59 -6.73 8.62
N PHE A 52 12.30 -5.70 9.41
CA PHE A 52 11.97 -5.84 10.83
C PHE A 52 11.04 -4.71 11.30
N CYS A 53 10.34 -4.93 12.40
CA CYS A 53 9.63 -3.87 13.11
C CYS A 53 9.44 -4.19 14.60
N PHE A 54 9.24 -3.12 15.36
CA PHE A 54 8.69 -3.18 16.70
C PHE A 54 7.17 -3.01 16.57
N ALA A 55 6.43 -4.06 16.92
CA ALA A 55 4.98 -3.97 17.02
C ALA A 55 4.61 -3.33 18.37
N GLU A 56 3.37 -2.87 18.52
CA GLU A 56 2.91 -2.32 19.80
C GLU A 56 3.12 -3.32 20.96
N GLY A 57 3.56 -2.80 22.11
CA GLY A 57 3.94 -3.60 23.27
C GLY A 57 5.36 -4.18 23.17
N ASN A 58 5.57 -5.36 23.74
CA ASN A 58 6.87 -6.05 23.76
C ASN A 58 6.96 -7.05 22.60
N GLN A 59 6.75 -6.61 21.36
CA GLN A 59 6.80 -7.49 20.19
C GLN A 59 7.86 -7.04 19.19
N TYR A 60 8.67 -7.98 18.75
CA TYR A 60 9.68 -7.75 17.72
C TYR A 60 9.46 -8.73 16.58
N ALA A 61 9.31 -8.23 15.36
CA ALA A 61 9.06 -9.04 14.18
C ALA A 61 10.19 -8.94 13.16
N THR A 62 10.53 -10.06 12.53
CA THR A 62 11.50 -10.13 11.43
C THR A 62 10.85 -10.80 10.23
N VAL A 63 11.19 -10.31 9.04
CA VAL A 63 10.67 -10.83 7.76
C VAL A 63 11.82 -11.38 6.94
N HIS A 64 11.64 -12.58 6.40
CA HIS A 64 12.57 -13.23 5.49
C HIS A 64 11.83 -13.63 4.21
N VAL A 65 12.22 -13.06 3.08
CA VAL A 65 11.59 -13.21 1.78
C VAL A 65 12.42 -14.18 0.92
N THR A 66 11.77 -15.19 0.34
CA THR A 66 12.47 -16.19 -0.48
C THR A 66 11.72 -16.49 -1.78
N THR A 67 12.37 -16.25 -2.92
CA THR A 67 11.84 -16.51 -4.26
C THR A 67 12.29 -17.84 -4.90
N ASN A 68 13.19 -18.60 -4.25
CA ASN A 68 13.82 -19.78 -4.87
C ASN A 68 12.99 -21.06 -4.72
N ASN A 69 12.57 -21.61 -5.87
CA ASN A 69 11.77 -22.84 -5.98
C ASN A 69 12.53 -24.12 -5.57
N SER A 70 13.81 -24.24 -5.91
CA SER A 70 14.50 -25.56 -5.86
C SER A 70 14.99 -25.99 -4.47
N ASN A 71 14.97 -25.10 -3.48
CA ASN A 71 15.65 -25.34 -2.20
C ASN A 71 15.09 -24.52 -1.02
N LEU A 72 13.77 -24.25 -0.99
CA LEU A 72 13.13 -23.47 0.09
C LEU A 72 13.45 -24.06 1.48
N ARG A 73 13.35 -25.38 1.61
CA ARG A 73 13.74 -26.13 2.81
C ARG A 73 15.17 -25.83 3.26
N LYS A 74 16.13 -25.87 2.34
CA LYS A 74 17.54 -25.56 2.64
C LYS A 74 17.73 -24.08 3.00
N LYS A 75 17.03 -23.17 2.31
CA LYS A 75 17.09 -21.73 2.59
C LYS A 75 16.59 -21.39 3.99
N TRP A 76 15.54 -22.05 4.46
CA TRP A 76 14.98 -21.75 5.78
C TRP A 76 15.63 -22.54 6.91
N LEU A 77 15.88 -23.84 6.72
CA LEU A 77 16.17 -24.77 7.82
C LEU A 77 17.62 -25.23 7.92
N TYR A 78 18.49 -24.85 6.98
CA TYR A 78 19.87 -25.34 6.99
C TYR A 78 20.62 -24.89 8.26
N ASP A 79 21.15 -25.84 9.02
CA ASP A 79 21.70 -25.63 10.36
C ASP A 79 23.16 -25.14 10.36
N GLY A 80 23.85 -25.22 9.23
CA GLY A 80 25.20 -24.69 9.07
C GLY A 80 26.31 -25.64 9.50
N ASN A 81 26.14 -26.96 9.37
CA ASN A 81 27.20 -27.94 9.68
C ASN A 81 28.48 -27.82 8.80
N SER A 82 28.54 -26.86 7.88
CA SER A 82 29.73 -26.50 7.10
C SER A 82 30.09 -25.03 7.32
N LYS A 83 31.38 -24.74 7.53
CA LYS A 83 31.94 -23.38 7.70
C LYS A 83 31.69 -22.46 6.49
N THR A 84 31.38 -23.00 5.32
CA THR A 84 31.28 -22.23 4.06
C THR A 84 29.84 -21.93 3.63
N THR A 85 28.83 -22.57 4.23
CA THR A 85 27.43 -22.36 3.85
C THR A 85 26.69 -21.57 4.93
N PRO A 86 26.09 -20.41 4.61
CA PRO A 86 25.32 -19.64 5.58
C PRO A 86 24.16 -20.46 6.15
N LYS A 87 23.87 -20.26 7.44
CA LYS A 87 22.68 -20.83 8.08
C LYS A 87 21.41 -20.39 7.36
N GLY A 88 20.37 -21.21 7.46
CA GLY A 88 19.05 -20.89 6.97
C GLY A 88 18.40 -19.76 7.76
N ASP A 89 17.42 -19.11 7.15
CA ASP A 89 16.85 -17.85 7.66
C ASP A 89 16.09 -18.04 8.97
N LEU A 90 15.34 -19.14 9.13
CA LEU A 90 14.72 -19.47 10.41
C LEU A 90 15.77 -19.71 11.51
N ILE A 91 16.85 -20.42 11.18
CA ILE A 91 17.92 -20.74 12.15
C ILE A 91 18.64 -19.47 12.60
N LYS A 92 18.86 -18.51 11.69
CA LYS A 92 19.40 -17.19 12.04
C LYS A 92 18.43 -16.42 12.94
N GLY A 93 17.15 -16.38 12.58
CA GLY A 93 16.10 -15.70 13.35
C GLY A 93 15.98 -16.24 14.77
N ILE A 94 15.95 -17.57 14.95
CA ILE A 94 15.93 -18.21 16.28
C ILE A 94 17.15 -17.80 17.11
N LYS A 95 18.34 -17.84 16.50
CA LYS A 95 19.58 -17.46 17.19
C LYS A 95 19.55 -16.00 17.65
N GLU A 96 19.05 -15.09 16.81
CA GLU A 96 18.98 -13.67 17.16
C GLU A 96 17.91 -13.41 18.23
N ALA A 97 16.74 -14.03 18.13
CA ALA A 97 15.72 -13.98 19.17
C ALA A 97 16.26 -14.47 20.52
N GLY A 98 17.00 -15.59 20.53
CA GLY A 98 17.66 -16.10 21.74
C GLY A 98 18.72 -15.15 22.31
N ARG A 99 19.39 -14.34 21.48
CA ARG A 99 20.30 -13.29 21.96
C ARG A 99 19.51 -12.13 22.55
N MET A 100 18.44 -11.69 21.88
CA MET A 100 17.65 -10.54 22.29
C MET A 100 16.83 -10.80 23.55
N VAL A 101 16.31 -12.02 23.76
CA VAL A 101 15.51 -12.35 24.95
C VAL A 101 16.31 -12.24 26.25
N THR A 102 17.65 -12.39 26.20
CA THR A 102 18.51 -12.17 27.38
C THR A 102 18.53 -10.71 27.85
N VAL A 103 18.31 -9.78 26.92
CA VAL A 103 18.25 -8.33 27.17
C VAL A 103 16.80 -7.89 27.38
N HIS A 104 15.87 -8.56 26.70
CA HIS A 104 14.46 -8.21 26.61
C HIS A 104 13.59 -9.44 26.94
N PRO A 105 13.55 -9.89 28.21
CA PRO A 105 12.93 -11.17 28.59
C PRO A 105 11.41 -11.21 28.42
N ASN A 106 10.76 -10.04 28.36
CA ASN A 106 9.31 -9.93 28.20
C ASN A 106 8.88 -9.78 26.74
N TYR A 107 9.83 -9.89 25.78
CA TYR A 107 9.52 -9.75 24.37
C TYR A 107 9.05 -11.06 23.74
N LEU A 108 8.08 -10.92 22.85
CA LEU A 108 7.65 -11.95 21.91
C LEU A 108 8.31 -11.69 20.56
N PHE A 109 9.02 -12.69 20.04
CA PHE A 109 9.76 -12.61 18.79
C PHE A 109 9.01 -13.34 17.69
N SER A 110 8.58 -12.63 16.65
CA SER A 110 7.84 -13.20 15.52
C SER A 110 8.71 -13.26 14.27
N ILE A 111 8.87 -14.44 13.70
CA ILE A 111 9.64 -14.68 12.47
C ILE A 111 8.65 -14.98 11.35
N TYR A 112 8.61 -14.13 10.34
CA TYR A 112 7.79 -14.29 9.15
C TYR A 112 8.65 -14.84 8.01
N LEU A 113 8.30 -16.03 7.52
CA LEU A 113 8.92 -16.66 6.36
C LEU A 113 7.98 -16.49 5.17
N VAL A 114 8.40 -15.71 4.17
CA VAL A 114 7.56 -15.29 3.05
C VAL A 114 8.07 -15.91 1.77
N SER A 115 7.18 -16.48 0.96
CA SER A 115 7.56 -17.07 -0.33
C SER A 115 6.54 -16.77 -1.43
N ASN A 116 7.04 -16.56 -2.65
CA ASN A 116 6.22 -16.53 -3.85
C ASN A 116 5.81 -17.93 -4.34
N ARG A 117 6.23 -18.99 -3.62
CA ARG A 117 5.88 -20.38 -3.89
C ARG A 117 4.94 -20.92 -2.82
N ARG A 118 4.28 -22.02 -3.17
CA ARG A 118 3.55 -22.83 -2.18
C ARG A 118 4.53 -23.63 -1.35
N VAL A 119 4.20 -23.80 -0.09
CA VAL A 119 4.94 -24.59 0.88
C VAL A 119 4.19 -25.90 1.08
N ASP A 120 4.89 -27.02 0.94
CA ASP A 120 4.28 -28.31 1.21
C ASP A 120 4.11 -28.57 2.72
N ASP A 121 3.18 -29.45 3.07
CA ASP A 121 2.85 -29.78 4.46
C ASP A 121 4.07 -30.28 5.25
N THR A 122 5.02 -30.96 4.60
CA THR A 122 6.21 -31.49 5.27
C THR A 122 7.10 -30.35 5.73
N LEU A 123 7.40 -29.40 4.85
CA LEU A 123 8.20 -28.22 5.17
C LEU A 123 7.49 -27.35 6.22
N HIS A 124 6.16 -27.21 6.14
CA HIS A 124 5.39 -26.49 7.14
C HIS A 124 5.60 -27.11 8.54
N HIS A 125 5.45 -28.43 8.67
CA HIS A 125 5.67 -29.11 9.95
C HIS A 125 7.11 -28.96 10.46
N GLU A 126 8.11 -29.07 9.58
CA GLU A 126 9.51 -28.94 9.97
C GLU A 126 9.87 -27.53 10.48
N VAL A 127 9.33 -26.48 9.85
CA VAL A 127 9.50 -25.09 10.30
C VAL A 127 8.98 -24.94 11.73
N HIS A 128 7.76 -25.41 12.00
CA HIS A 128 7.16 -25.31 13.34
C HIS A 128 7.88 -26.18 14.37
N GLN A 129 8.33 -27.40 14.02
CA GLN A 129 9.09 -28.26 14.91
C GLN A 129 10.46 -27.68 15.31
N LYS A 130 11.06 -26.84 14.46
CA LYS A 130 12.33 -26.16 14.76
C LYS A 130 12.18 -25.03 15.78
N VAL A 131 10.98 -24.50 15.98
CA VAL A 131 10.70 -23.47 16.97
C VAL A 131 10.18 -24.14 18.24
N GLN A 132 11.05 -24.31 19.24
CA GLN A 132 10.71 -24.94 20.52
C GLN A 132 10.52 -23.93 21.65
N ASP A 133 11.02 -22.71 21.46
CA ASP A 133 11.00 -21.65 22.44
C ASP A 133 9.65 -20.93 22.48
N HIS A 134 9.02 -20.86 23.64
CA HIS A 134 7.70 -20.24 23.84
C HIS A 134 7.67 -18.73 23.55
N PHE A 135 8.83 -18.07 23.56
CA PHE A 135 8.97 -16.64 23.24
C PHE A 135 9.13 -16.38 21.73
N ILE A 136 9.17 -17.42 20.90
CA ILE A 136 9.29 -17.31 19.44
C ILE A 136 8.00 -17.79 18.78
N ARG A 137 7.45 -16.96 17.89
CA ARG A 137 6.40 -17.36 16.94
C ARG A 137 6.97 -17.39 15.54
N VAL A 138 6.61 -18.40 14.77
CA VAL A 138 6.93 -18.45 13.33
C VAL A 138 5.63 -18.47 12.55
N ARG A 139 5.58 -17.66 11.49
CA ARG A 139 4.46 -17.63 10.54
C ARG A 139 5.00 -17.76 9.13
N ILE A 140 4.40 -18.68 8.38
CA ILE A 140 4.66 -18.82 6.96
C ILE A 140 3.59 -18.01 6.23
N ILE A 141 4.03 -17.21 5.26
CA ILE A 141 3.16 -16.51 4.31
C ILE A 141 3.57 -17.00 2.93
N GLU A 142 2.75 -17.88 2.38
CA GLU A 142 3.02 -18.51 1.10
C GLU A 142 2.27 -17.81 -0.04
N GLN A 143 2.52 -18.28 -1.25
CA GLN A 143 1.90 -17.73 -2.46
C GLN A 143 0.37 -17.60 -2.35
N ARG A 144 -0.32 -18.55 -1.72
CA ARG A 144 -1.79 -18.50 -1.61
C ARG A 144 -2.26 -17.33 -0.76
N ASP A 145 -1.59 -17.05 0.34
CA ASP A 145 -1.88 -15.91 1.21
C ASP A 145 -1.71 -14.60 0.42
N LEU A 146 -0.59 -14.48 -0.30
CA LEU A 146 -0.29 -13.31 -1.12
C LEU A 146 -1.32 -13.12 -2.25
N ILE A 147 -1.67 -14.19 -2.98
CA ILE A 147 -2.71 -14.14 -4.02
C ILE A 147 -4.05 -13.72 -3.43
N SER A 148 -4.45 -14.31 -2.30
CA SER A 148 -5.73 -14.00 -1.67
C SER A 148 -5.82 -12.51 -1.32
N PHE A 149 -4.75 -11.93 -0.79
CA PHE A 149 -4.70 -10.50 -0.54
C PHE A 149 -4.73 -9.69 -1.84
N LEU A 150 -3.82 -9.96 -2.77
CA LEU A 150 -3.67 -9.21 -4.02
C LEU A 150 -4.89 -9.24 -4.93
N ASP A 151 -5.67 -10.33 -4.91
CA ASP A 151 -6.83 -10.50 -5.77
C ASP A 151 -8.13 -9.97 -5.15
N TYR A 152 -8.27 -9.99 -3.82
CA TYR A 152 -9.56 -9.71 -3.18
C TYR A 152 -9.56 -8.47 -2.29
N ASP A 153 -8.43 -8.05 -1.73
CA ASP A 153 -8.35 -6.82 -0.93
C ASP A 153 -8.24 -5.58 -1.85
N PRO A 154 -8.92 -4.45 -1.57
CA PRO A 154 -8.79 -3.25 -2.40
C PRO A 154 -7.36 -2.69 -2.49
N GLU A 155 -6.64 -2.60 -1.37
CA GLU A 155 -5.23 -2.18 -1.38
C GLU A 155 -4.35 -3.26 -2.01
N GLY A 156 -4.71 -4.54 -1.81
CA GLY A 156 -4.10 -5.66 -2.53
C GLY A 156 -4.20 -5.51 -4.05
N GLN A 157 -5.38 -5.20 -4.59
CA GLN A 157 -5.58 -4.99 -6.02
C GLN A 157 -4.81 -3.78 -6.55
N TYR A 158 -4.71 -2.70 -5.76
CA TYR A 158 -3.86 -1.56 -6.10
C TYR A 158 -2.38 -1.97 -6.24
N LEU A 159 -1.85 -2.70 -5.26
CA LEU A 159 -0.47 -3.21 -5.32
C LEU A 159 -0.28 -4.18 -6.49
N ARG A 160 -1.27 -5.05 -6.74
CA ARG A 160 -1.27 -5.97 -7.88
C ARG A 160 -1.17 -5.21 -9.21
N LYS A 161 -1.90 -4.10 -9.37
CA LYS A 161 -1.79 -3.23 -10.55
C LYS A 161 -0.40 -2.63 -10.67
N HIS A 162 0.13 -2.07 -9.58
CA HIS A 162 1.41 -1.38 -9.60
C HIS A 162 2.60 -2.32 -9.90
N PHE A 163 2.61 -3.51 -9.30
CA PHE A 163 3.74 -4.44 -9.41
C PHE A 163 3.59 -5.50 -10.49
N LEU A 164 2.35 -5.90 -10.84
CA LEU A 164 2.07 -6.98 -11.80
C LEU A 164 1.33 -6.51 -13.06
N GLY A 165 0.91 -5.24 -13.13
CA GLY A 165 0.18 -4.70 -14.28
C GLY A 165 -1.23 -5.28 -14.45
N ILE A 166 -1.81 -5.91 -13.42
CA ILE A 166 -3.19 -6.39 -13.45
C ILE A 166 -4.10 -5.32 -12.83
N GLU A 167 -5.03 -4.79 -13.61
CA GLU A 167 -5.93 -3.71 -13.19
C GLU A 167 -6.65 -4.00 -11.86
N ALA A 168 -6.89 -2.93 -11.10
CA ALA A 168 -7.70 -2.97 -9.89
C ALA A 168 -9.16 -2.74 -10.27
N GLU A 169 -10.07 -3.48 -9.66
CA GLU A 169 -11.51 -3.36 -9.90
C GLU A 169 -12.20 -2.70 -8.69
N ARG A 170 -11.59 -2.76 -7.52
CA ARG A 170 -12.12 -2.18 -6.28
C ARG A 170 -11.40 -0.88 -5.92
N ILE A 171 -12.15 0.07 -5.37
CA ILE A 171 -11.57 1.33 -4.90
C ILE A 171 -10.81 1.13 -3.59
N SER A 172 -9.55 1.56 -3.59
CA SER A 172 -8.70 1.62 -2.41
C SER A 172 -8.34 3.08 -2.13
N ALA A 173 -7.86 3.41 -0.93
CA ALA A 173 -7.43 4.77 -0.62
C ALA A 173 -6.27 5.19 -1.56
N SER A 174 -5.32 4.29 -1.76
CA SER A 174 -4.18 4.50 -2.67
C SER A 174 -4.64 4.70 -4.13
N LEU A 175 -5.59 3.89 -4.62
CA LEU A 175 -6.15 4.05 -5.96
C LEU A 175 -6.94 5.35 -6.09
N LEU A 176 -7.70 5.75 -5.07
CA LEU A 176 -8.46 7.00 -5.08
C LEU A 176 -7.53 8.20 -5.20
N HIS A 177 -6.37 8.21 -4.54
CA HIS A 177 -5.37 9.27 -4.73
C HIS A 177 -4.88 9.37 -6.19
N ASP A 178 -4.61 8.24 -6.85
CA ASP A 178 -4.23 8.21 -8.27
C ASP A 178 -5.36 8.71 -9.19
N ILE A 179 -6.62 8.36 -8.87
CA ILE A 179 -7.79 8.82 -9.61
C ILE A 179 -7.96 10.33 -9.47
N VAL A 180 -7.87 10.84 -8.24
CA VAL A 180 -7.98 12.29 -7.93
C VAL A 180 -6.89 13.07 -8.63
N GLU A 181 -5.65 12.57 -8.65
CA GLU A 181 -4.55 13.23 -9.33
C GLU A 181 -4.81 13.35 -10.83
N ASN A 182 -5.27 12.28 -11.46
CA ASN A 182 -5.65 12.29 -12.87
C ASN A 182 -6.86 13.18 -13.14
N ASN A 183 -7.84 13.19 -12.25
CA ASN A 183 -9.02 14.06 -12.33
C ASN A 183 -8.62 15.55 -12.33
N LEU A 184 -7.75 15.97 -11.40
CA LEU A 184 -7.26 17.35 -11.34
C LEU A 184 -6.38 17.70 -12.55
N ARG A 185 -5.50 16.79 -12.97
CA ARG A 185 -4.69 17.01 -14.18
C ARG A 185 -5.56 17.26 -15.41
N ARG A 186 -6.60 16.44 -15.61
CA ARG A 186 -7.60 16.64 -16.68
C ARG A 186 -8.39 17.94 -16.50
N TYR A 187 -8.68 18.33 -15.26
CA TYR A 187 -9.33 19.62 -15.02
C TYR A 187 -8.47 20.78 -15.50
N ARG A 188 -7.18 20.78 -15.14
CA ARG A 188 -6.22 21.78 -15.59
C ARG A 188 -6.18 21.89 -17.12
N GLU A 189 -6.14 20.74 -17.80
CA GLU A 189 -6.16 20.65 -19.26
C GLU A 189 -7.48 21.23 -19.83
N ASP A 190 -8.63 20.86 -19.28
CA ASP A 190 -9.96 21.32 -19.72
C ASP A 190 -10.13 22.86 -19.63
N ILE A 191 -9.45 23.52 -18.68
CA ILE A 191 -9.52 24.98 -18.49
C ILE A 191 -8.33 25.73 -19.09
N PHE A 192 -7.45 25.03 -19.84
CA PHE A 192 -6.24 25.59 -20.45
C PHE A 192 -5.37 26.38 -19.46
N LEU A 193 -5.28 25.90 -18.23
CA LEU A 193 -4.55 26.58 -17.17
C LEU A 193 -3.09 26.14 -17.15
N ASP A 194 -2.19 27.11 -17.32
CA ASP A 194 -0.81 26.90 -16.91
C ASP A 194 -0.65 27.25 -15.42
N ALA A 195 -0.29 26.24 -14.62
CA ALA A 195 -0.14 26.33 -13.18
C ALA A 195 0.95 27.33 -12.76
N SER A 196 1.90 27.64 -13.64
CA SER A 196 2.91 28.68 -13.39
C SER A 196 2.30 30.08 -13.20
N HIS A 197 1.08 30.30 -13.71
CA HIS A 197 0.33 31.55 -13.62
C HIS A 197 -0.66 31.59 -12.46
N LEU A 198 -0.70 30.58 -11.59
CA LEU A 198 -1.53 30.60 -10.39
C LEU A 198 -0.92 31.54 -9.34
N ALA A 199 -1.47 32.76 -9.26
CA ALA A 199 -1.18 33.69 -8.19
C ALA A 199 -2.22 33.56 -7.07
N ILE A 200 -1.76 33.67 -5.82
CA ILE A 200 -2.66 33.85 -4.67
C ILE A 200 -3.24 35.27 -4.77
N THR A 201 -4.55 35.37 -4.97
CA THR A 201 -5.26 36.65 -5.05
C THR A 201 -6.02 36.94 -3.75
N SER A 202 -6.32 38.21 -3.49
CA SER A 202 -7.19 38.61 -2.38
C SER A 202 -8.58 37.97 -2.44
N ASN A 203 -9.11 37.77 -3.65
CA ASN A 203 -10.37 37.06 -3.87
C ASN A 203 -10.28 35.57 -3.47
N ARG A 204 -9.16 34.90 -3.80
CA ARG A 204 -8.92 33.52 -3.38
C ARG A 204 -8.91 33.41 -1.86
N GLN A 205 -8.13 34.26 -1.19
CA GLN A 205 -8.04 34.27 0.28
C GLN A 205 -9.40 34.50 0.94
N LYS A 206 -10.21 35.41 0.39
CA LYS A 206 -11.56 35.67 0.90
C LYS A 206 -12.50 34.47 0.73
N VAL A 207 -12.41 33.74 -0.38
CA VAL A 207 -13.22 32.54 -0.59
C VAL A 207 -12.73 31.40 0.29
N GLU A 208 -11.41 31.21 0.44
CA GLU A 208 -10.83 30.22 1.36
C GLU A 208 -11.28 30.46 2.80
N SER A 209 -11.19 31.70 3.30
CA SER A 209 -11.64 32.03 4.66
C SER A 209 -13.13 31.78 4.86
N GLN A 210 -13.97 32.15 3.87
CA GLN A 210 -15.41 31.90 3.92
C GLN A 210 -15.76 30.41 3.89
N LEU A 211 -15.02 29.60 3.13
CA LEU A 211 -15.21 28.15 3.09
C LEU A 211 -14.81 27.50 4.43
N LEU A 212 -13.69 27.94 5.02
CA LEU A 212 -13.22 27.45 6.33
C LEU A 212 -14.17 27.80 7.48
N GLU A 213 -14.80 28.98 7.42
CA GLU A 213 -15.79 29.43 8.41
C GLU A 213 -17.20 28.87 8.16
N SER A 214 -17.45 28.29 6.98
CA SER A 214 -18.76 27.77 6.61
C SER A 214 -19.05 26.44 7.29
N SER A 215 -20.18 26.36 8.00
CA SER A 215 -20.73 25.09 8.49
C SER A 215 -21.60 24.37 7.45
N ASN A 216 -21.75 24.95 6.26
CA ASN A 216 -22.60 24.40 5.21
C ASN A 216 -21.86 23.33 4.38
N ARG A 217 -22.55 22.22 4.13
CA ARG A 217 -22.06 21.14 3.24
C ARG A 217 -22.01 21.56 1.77
N VAL A 218 -22.83 22.53 1.38
CA VAL A 218 -22.93 23.03 0.00
C VAL A 218 -22.59 24.52 0.00
N ASN A 219 -21.60 24.90 -0.79
CA ASN A 219 -21.15 26.28 -0.95
C ASN A 219 -21.21 26.64 -2.44
N LEU A 220 -21.86 27.75 -2.77
CA LEU A 220 -22.05 28.19 -4.16
C LEU A 220 -21.09 29.32 -4.49
N LEU A 221 -20.25 29.13 -5.51
CA LEU A 221 -19.38 30.18 -6.04
C LEU A 221 -20.07 30.90 -7.21
N THR A 222 -20.48 32.15 -6.98
CA THR A 222 -21.17 32.97 -7.98
C THR A 222 -20.28 34.11 -8.49
N ALA A 223 -20.14 34.23 -9.81
CA ALA A 223 -19.52 35.36 -10.49
C ALA A 223 -19.91 35.36 -11.98
N GLU A 224 -19.74 36.48 -12.67
CA GLU A 224 -19.95 36.57 -14.12
C GLU A 224 -18.96 35.67 -14.90
N SER A 225 -19.27 35.39 -16.16
CA SER A 225 -18.36 34.63 -17.04
C SER A 225 -17.03 35.37 -17.20
N GLY A 226 -15.91 34.65 -17.22
CA GLY A 226 -14.58 35.23 -17.34
C GLY A 226 -13.92 35.72 -16.04
N PHE A 227 -14.64 35.77 -14.91
CA PHE A 227 -14.10 36.19 -13.60
C PHE A 227 -13.20 35.15 -12.90
N GLY A 228 -12.76 34.11 -13.60
CA GLY A 228 -11.81 33.13 -13.06
C GLY A 228 -12.40 32.10 -12.10
N LYS A 229 -13.72 31.84 -12.10
CA LYS A 229 -14.37 30.83 -11.25
C LYS A 229 -13.69 29.46 -11.31
N SER A 230 -13.47 28.95 -12.54
CA SER A 230 -12.86 27.64 -12.74
C SER A 230 -11.40 27.62 -12.28
N THR A 231 -10.66 28.70 -12.52
CA THR A 231 -9.28 28.85 -12.04
C THR A 231 -9.22 28.84 -10.52
N LEU A 232 -10.15 29.53 -9.85
CA LEU A 232 -10.25 29.54 -8.40
C LEU A 232 -10.62 28.15 -7.85
N CYS A 233 -11.65 27.50 -8.40
CA CYS A 233 -12.03 26.14 -7.98
C CYS A 233 -10.87 25.16 -8.15
N TYR A 234 -10.15 25.19 -9.28
CA TYR A 234 -8.96 24.37 -9.48
C TYR A 234 -7.91 24.61 -8.39
N ALA A 235 -7.59 25.88 -8.12
CA ALA A 235 -6.59 26.25 -7.12
C ALA A 235 -6.97 25.81 -5.70
N LEU A 236 -8.26 25.90 -5.35
CA LEU A 236 -8.81 25.42 -4.09
C LEU A 236 -8.69 23.89 -3.97
N LEU A 237 -9.15 23.16 -4.99
CA LEU A 237 -9.08 21.69 -4.98
C LEU A 237 -7.62 21.21 -4.89
N GLN A 238 -6.70 21.86 -5.61
CA GLN A 238 -5.28 21.56 -5.51
C GLN A 238 -4.75 21.77 -4.08
N HIS A 239 -5.12 22.88 -3.43
CA HIS A 239 -4.71 23.16 -2.07
C HIS A 239 -5.24 22.13 -1.07
N TYR A 240 -6.55 21.82 -1.11
CA TYR A 240 -7.14 20.79 -0.25
C TYR A 240 -6.50 19.42 -0.45
N ARG A 241 -6.13 19.06 -1.70
CA ARG A 241 -5.38 17.84 -1.98
C ARG A 241 -3.99 17.86 -1.34
N GLU A 242 -3.27 18.98 -1.44
CA GLU A 242 -1.93 19.14 -0.84
C GLU A 242 -1.98 19.00 0.69
N GLU A 243 -3.12 19.30 1.32
CA GLU A 243 -3.39 19.05 2.75
C GLU A 243 -3.78 17.59 3.06
N GLY A 244 -3.85 16.71 2.06
CA GLY A 244 -4.18 15.30 2.20
C GLY A 244 -5.67 14.96 2.07
N ASN A 245 -6.52 15.93 1.72
CA ASN A 245 -7.94 15.67 1.51
C ASN A 245 -8.21 15.01 0.15
N VAL A 246 -9.30 14.25 0.07
CA VAL A 246 -9.82 13.73 -1.19
C VAL A 246 -10.63 14.82 -1.87
N VAL A 247 -10.33 15.11 -3.13
CA VAL A 247 -11.04 16.11 -3.93
C VAL A 247 -11.44 15.50 -5.27
N LEU A 248 -12.63 15.80 -5.76
CA LEU A 248 -13.10 15.28 -7.04
C LEU A 248 -13.86 16.36 -7.80
N ARG A 249 -13.40 16.69 -9.01
CA ARG A 249 -14.22 17.46 -9.95
C ARG A 249 -15.14 16.53 -10.69
N ILE A 250 -16.44 16.82 -10.61
CA ILE A 250 -17.46 16.21 -11.46
C ILE A 250 -17.63 17.06 -12.71
N LYS A 251 -17.53 16.44 -13.89
CA LYS A 251 -17.72 17.15 -15.17
C LYS A 251 -19.20 17.56 -15.36
N PRO A 252 -19.48 18.70 -16.02
CA PRO A 252 -20.86 19.12 -16.31
C PRO A 252 -21.68 18.03 -17.01
N SER A 253 -21.09 17.34 -17.98
CA SER A 253 -21.74 16.24 -18.71
C SER A 253 -22.08 15.01 -17.85
N VAL A 254 -21.42 14.84 -16.71
CA VAL A 254 -21.74 13.81 -15.72
C VAL A 254 -22.89 14.28 -14.84
N VAL A 255 -22.83 15.54 -14.37
CA VAL A 255 -23.90 16.15 -13.57
C VAL A 255 -25.24 16.14 -14.34
N GLU A 256 -25.22 16.45 -15.64
CA GLU A 256 -26.42 16.47 -16.49
C GLU A 256 -27.09 15.09 -16.64
N LYS A 257 -26.34 14.00 -16.48
CA LYS A 257 -26.83 12.62 -16.65
C LYS A 257 -27.15 11.93 -15.33
N ALA A 258 -26.60 12.45 -14.24
CA ALA A 258 -26.71 11.81 -12.95
C ALA A 258 -28.10 12.04 -12.32
N VAL A 259 -28.61 11.02 -11.63
CA VAL A 259 -29.89 11.10 -10.90
C VAL A 259 -29.73 11.55 -9.45
N SER A 260 -28.50 11.51 -8.92
CA SER A 260 -28.13 12.00 -7.58
C SER A 260 -26.66 12.43 -7.54
N LEU A 261 -26.22 13.01 -6.42
CA LEU A 261 -24.81 13.37 -6.21
C LEU A 261 -23.92 12.10 -6.12
N GLU A 262 -24.41 11.06 -5.45
CA GLU A 262 -23.73 9.77 -5.33
C GLU A 262 -23.54 9.13 -6.71
N ASP A 263 -24.58 9.13 -7.54
CA ASP A 263 -24.50 8.64 -8.93
C ASP A 263 -23.51 9.48 -9.75
N ALA A 264 -23.53 10.80 -9.61
CA ALA A 264 -22.57 11.68 -10.28
C ALA A 264 -21.12 11.36 -9.90
N ILE A 265 -20.87 11.06 -8.63
CA ILE A 265 -19.55 10.69 -8.12
C ILE A 265 -19.13 9.31 -8.67
N GLN A 266 -20.02 8.32 -8.64
CA GLN A 266 -19.74 7.00 -9.22
C GLN A 266 -19.43 7.07 -10.71
N GLN A 267 -20.23 7.82 -11.47
CA GLN A 267 -20.02 8.02 -12.90
C GLN A 267 -18.70 8.74 -13.17
N GLN A 268 -18.36 9.76 -12.38
CA GLN A 268 -17.09 10.47 -12.51
C GLN A 268 -15.89 9.55 -12.21
N LEU A 269 -15.95 8.74 -11.14
CA LEU A 269 -14.90 7.79 -10.79
C LEU A 269 -14.70 6.73 -11.89
N ARG A 270 -15.77 6.17 -12.46
CA ARG A 270 -15.69 5.22 -13.58
C ARG A 270 -15.16 5.86 -14.87
N MET A 271 -15.45 7.14 -15.10
CA MET A 271 -14.89 7.88 -16.24
C MET A 271 -13.40 8.16 -16.07
N ASP A 272 -12.95 8.38 -14.83
CA ASP A 272 -11.52 8.59 -14.53
C ASP A 272 -10.73 7.29 -14.44
N TYR A 273 -11.39 6.19 -14.10
CA TYR A 273 -10.80 4.85 -14.07
C TYR A 273 -11.83 3.77 -14.48
N THR A 274 -11.78 3.40 -15.76
CA THR A 274 -12.73 2.46 -16.39
C THR A 274 -12.83 1.08 -15.74
N PRO A 275 -11.74 0.45 -15.25
CA PRO A 275 -11.82 -0.89 -14.66
C PRO A 275 -12.60 -0.97 -13.34
N LEU A 276 -12.97 0.17 -12.75
CA LEU A 276 -13.59 0.24 -11.44
C LEU A 276 -15.02 -0.37 -11.45
N ASP A 277 -15.23 -1.44 -10.70
CA ASP A 277 -16.54 -1.91 -10.30
C ASP A 277 -16.97 -1.18 -9.03
N VAL A 278 -17.53 0.02 -9.19
CA VAL A 278 -18.09 0.77 -8.05
C VAL A 278 -19.44 0.19 -7.68
N GLN A 279 -19.58 -0.33 -6.47
CA GLN A 279 -20.88 -0.63 -5.89
C GLN A 279 -21.29 0.49 -4.93
N GLU A 280 -22.58 0.71 -4.71
CA GLU A 280 -23.07 1.80 -3.83
C GLU A 280 -22.43 1.77 -2.43
N ARG A 281 -22.18 0.58 -1.91
CA ARG A 281 -21.54 0.34 -0.61
C ARG A 281 -20.09 0.84 -0.52
N ASP A 282 -19.40 0.99 -1.64
CA ASP A 282 -17.98 1.39 -1.67
C ASP A 282 -17.80 2.92 -1.59
N VAL A 283 -18.88 3.67 -1.85
CA VAL A 283 -18.86 5.15 -1.80
C VAL A 283 -19.38 5.68 -0.47
N HIS A 284 -20.27 4.94 0.19
CA HIS A 284 -20.86 5.33 1.47
C HIS A 284 -19.85 5.67 2.58
N PRO A 285 -18.70 4.96 2.72
CA PRO A 285 -17.66 5.29 3.69
C PRO A 285 -16.81 6.51 3.33
N LEU A 286 -16.95 7.07 2.13
CA LEU A 286 -16.23 8.25 1.66
C LEU A 286 -16.97 9.57 1.99
N PHE A 287 -18.16 9.49 2.59
CA PHE A 287 -18.99 10.62 3.06
C PHE A 287 -19.26 10.53 4.56
#